data_AF-A0A6L8EE64-F1
#
_entry.id   AF-A0A6L8EE64-F1
#
_cell.length_a   1.000
_cell.length_b   1.000
_cell.length_c   1.000
_cell.angle_alpha   90.00
_cell.angle_beta   90.00
_cell.angle_gamma   90.00
#
_symmetry.space_group_name_H-M   'P 1'
#
loop_
_entity.id
_entity.type
_entity.pdbx_description
1 polymer ?
#
loop_
_entity_poly.entity_id
_entity_poly.type
_entity_poly.pdbx_seq_one_letter_code
_entity_poly.pdbx_strand_id
1 'polypeptide(L)'
;MQGYSCVYSLTANEFPYVTPVRNDLGEPDPNLVVVAGLSGVGAKGALAYGLIASNLMLGEDEPDPMYQKAKAAFGYDRLMSDLSN
;
A
#
# COMPACT_ATOMS: atom_id res chain seq x y z
N MET A 1 -4.52 -35.89 -6.21
CA MET A 1 -4.12 -34.50 -6.51
C MET A 1 -3.89 -33.79 -5.18
N GLN A 2 -2.72 -33.19 -4.96
CA GLN A 2 -2.48 -32.32 -3.81
C GLN A 2 -2.76 -30.89 -4.26
N GLY A 3 -3.69 -30.23 -3.58
CA GLY A 3 -4.00 -28.81 -3.79
C GLY A 3 -3.64 -28.02 -2.53
N TYR A 4 -3.37 -26.72 -2.71
CA TYR A 4 -3.14 -25.80 -1.61
C TYR A 4 -4.34 -24.85 -1.50
N SER A 5 -4.74 -24.55 -0.26
CA SER A 5 -5.73 -23.52 0.04
C SER A 5 -4.99 -22.29 0.54
N CYS A 6 -5.23 -21.14 -0.09
CA CYS A 6 -4.62 -19.86 0.27
C CYS A 6 -5.71 -18.88 0.71
N VAL A 7 -5.38 -18.01 1.67
CA VAL A 7 -6.22 -16.89 2.07
C VAL A 7 -5.60 -15.62 1.52
N TYR A 8 -6.38 -14.85 0.76
CA TYR A 8 -5.95 -13.59 0.17
C TYR A 8 -6.58 -12.43 0.94
N SER A 9 -5.78 -11.40 1.21
CA SER A 9 -6.29 -10.11 1.69
C SER A 9 -6.66 -9.23 0.51
N LEU A 10 -7.86 -8.66 0.54
CA LEU A 10 -8.43 -7.85 -0.52
C LEU A 10 -8.78 -6.46 0.04
N THR A 11 -8.70 -5.46 -0.84
CA THR A 11 -9.34 -4.15 -0.62
C THR A 11 -10.63 -4.10 -1.43
N ALA A 12 -11.50 -3.13 -1.15
CA ALA A 12 -12.80 -3.01 -1.83
C ALA A 12 -12.68 -2.85 -3.36
N ASN A 13 -11.64 -2.18 -3.83
CA ASN A 13 -11.36 -1.96 -5.25
C ASN A 13 -10.30 -2.92 -5.82
N GLU A 14 -9.81 -3.88 -5.03
CA GLU A 14 -8.74 -4.83 -5.36
C GLU A 14 -7.35 -4.22 -5.63
N PHE A 15 -7.16 -2.92 -5.37
CA PHE A 15 -5.85 -2.27 -5.40
C PHE A 15 -5.18 -2.35 -4.02
N PRO A 16 -3.87 -2.65 -3.92
CA PRO A 16 -3.17 -2.71 -2.64
C PRO A 16 -3.11 -1.38 -1.89
N TYR A 17 -2.89 -1.46 -0.59
CA TYR A 17 -2.43 -0.33 0.21
C TYR A 17 -0.93 -0.42 0.41
N VAL A 18 -0.23 0.70 0.15
CA VAL A 18 1.17 0.92 0.50
C VAL A 18 1.25 2.33 1.07
N THR A 19 1.04 2.42 2.38
CA THR A 19 0.70 3.69 3.04
C THR A 19 1.16 3.70 4.49
N PRO A 20 1.50 4.85 5.08
CA PRO A 20 1.55 5.00 6.52
C PRO A 20 0.20 4.64 7.15
N VAL A 21 0.22 4.14 8.39
CA VAL A 21 -1.04 3.98 9.14
C VAL A 21 -1.55 5.34 9.62
N ARG A 22 -2.86 5.42 9.86
CA ARG A 22 -3.46 6.58 10.53
C ARG A 22 -3.24 6.45 12.03
N ASN A 23 -2.62 7.47 12.65
CA ASN A 23 -2.45 7.55 14.09
C ASN A 23 -3.74 8.01 14.80
N ASP A 24 -3.71 8.08 16.13
CA ASP A 24 -4.86 8.48 16.95
C ASP A 24 -5.34 9.92 16.69
N LEU A 25 -4.48 10.78 16.11
CA LEU A 25 -4.79 12.15 15.72
C LEU A 25 -5.39 12.25 14.31
N GLY A 26 -5.47 11.13 13.57
CA GLY A 26 -5.93 11.11 12.18
C GLY A 26 -4.83 11.41 11.15
N GLU A 27 -3.59 11.55 11.59
CA GLU A 27 -2.44 11.89 10.74
C GLU A 27 -1.64 10.63 10.35
N PRO A 28 -0.85 10.68 9.25
CA PRO A 28 0.07 9.59 8.90
C PRO A 28 1.11 9.35 10.01
N ASP A 29 1.23 8.11 10.50
CA ASP A 29 2.29 7.71 11.42
C ASP A 29 3.62 7.55 10.67
N PRO A 30 4.67 8.34 11.00
CA PRO A 30 5.95 8.26 10.31
C PRO A 30 6.74 6.98 10.60
N ASN A 31 6.38 6.21 11.62
CA ASN A 31 7.14 5.05 12.07
C ASN A 31 6.54 3.70 11.61
N LEU A 32 5.38 3.73 10.95
CA LEU A 32 4.68 2.51 10.58
C LEU A 32 4.01 2.62 9.21
N VAL A 33 4.52 1.83 8.27
CA VAL A 33 3.98 1.68 6.92
C VAL A 33 3.37 0.28 6.79
N VAL A 34 2.18 0.22 6.19
CA VAL A 34 1.48 -1.03 5.89
C VAL A 34 1.54 -1.32 4.40
N VAL A 35 1.87 -2.57 4.07
CA VAL A 35 1.72 -3.17 2.75
C VAL A 35 0.69 -4.28 2.86
N ALA A 36 -0.53 -4.05 2.35
CA ALA A 36 -1.66 -4.96 2.57
C ALA A 36 -2.65 -4.98 1.40
N GLY A 37 -3.59 -5.93 1.44
CA GLY A 37 -4.62 -6.06 0.41
C GLY A 37 -4.04 -6.45 -0.95
N LEU A 38 -3.00 -7.29 -0.93
CA LEU A 38 -2.20 -7.61 -2.12
C LEU A 38 -2.93 -8.52 -3.13
N SER A 39 -4.09 -9.07 -2.75
CA SER A 39 -4.86 -9.98 -3.59
C SER A 39 -3.97 -11.10 -4.16
N GLY A 40 -4.23 -11.56 -5.38
CA GLY A 40 -3.38 -12.47 -6.14
C GLY A 40 -2.20 -11.80 -6.87
N VAL A 41 -1.93 -10.51 -6.65
CA VAL A 41 -0.91 -9.75 -7.39
C VAL A 41 0.34 -9.41 -6.58
N GLY A 42 0.38 -9.77 -5.29
CA GLY A 42 1.48 -9.45 -4.38
C GLY A 42 2.87 -9.77 -4.94
N ALA A 43 3.05 -10.96 -5.52
CA ALA A 43 4.35 -11.37 -6.06
C ALA A 43 4.81 -10.51 -7.26
N LYS A 44 3.88 -10.03 -8.10
CA LYS A 44 4.21 -9.22 -9.28
C LYS A 44 4.62 -7.81 -8.89
N GLY A 45 3.96 -7.24 -7.88
CA GLY A 45 4.20 -5.86 -7.44
C GLY A 45 5.19 -5.72 -6.27
N ALA A 46 5.67 -6.82 -5.68
CA ALA A 46 6.44 -6.82 -4.44
C ALA A 46 7.62 -5.83 -4.44
N LEU A 47 8.37 -5.73 -5.54
CA LEU A 47 9.50 -4.80 -5.65
C LEU A 47 9.04 -3.34 -5.62
N ALA A 48 7.98 -3.00 -6.34
CA ALA A 48 7.42 -1.65 -6.35
C ALA A 48 6.82 -1.29 -4.99
N TYR A 49 6.08 -2.21 -4.36
CA TYR A 49 5.51 -1.97 -3.03
C TYR A 49 6.61 -1.79 -1.97
N GLY A 50 7.67 -2.60 -2.04
CA GLY A 50 8.83 -2.48 -1.17
C GLY A 50 9.53 -1.13 -1.33
N LEU A 51 9.78 -0.69 -2.57
CA LEU A 51 10.38 0.61 -2.85
C LEU A 51 9.52 1.77 -2.35
N ILE A 52 8.22 1.75 -2.60
CA ILE A 52 7.32 2.81 -2.10
C ILE A 52 7.32 2.81 -0.57
N ALA A 53 7.22 1.64 0.07
CA ALA A 53 7.21 1.54 1.53
C ALA A 53 8.54 2.00 2.16
N SER A 54 9.69 1.68 1.55
CA SER A 54 11.00 2.14 2.03
C SER A 54 11.14 3.64 1.92
N ASN A 55 10.76 4.23 0.79
CA ASN A 55 10.85 5.68 0.60
C ASN A 55 9.93 6.42 1.58
N LEU A 56 8.71 5.91 1.81
CA LEU A 56 7.80 6.44 2.83
C LEU A 56 8.43 6.42 4.22
N MET A 57 9.09 5.32 4.60
CA MET A 57 9.74 5.17 5.92
C MET A 57 10.99 6.07 6.06
N LEU A 58 11.75 6.25 4.98
CA LEU A 58 12.97 7.06 4.97
C LEU A 58 12.71 8.56 4.73
N GLY A 59 11.48 8.94 4.38
CA GLY A 59 11.15 10.30 3.98
C GLY A 59 11.81 10.71 2.66
N GLU A 60 12.09 9.74 1.79
CA GLU A 60 12.70 9.98 0.48
C GLU A 60 11.64 10.30 -0.57
N ASP A 61 11.99 11.19 -1.51
CA ASP A 61 11.15 11.53 -2.64
C ASP A 61 11.69 10.89 -3.94
N GLU A 62 10.79 10.57 -4.85
CA GLU A 62 11.11 9.89 -6.12
C GLU A 62 10.33 10.55 -7.25
N PRO A 63 10.97 11.37 -8.12
CA PRO A 63 10.26 12.19 -9.09
C PRO A 63 9.71 11.43 -10.30
N ASP A 64 10.00 10.14 -10.47
CA ASP A 64 9.50 9.37 -11.61
C ASP A 64 7.96 9.43 -11.73
N PRO A 65 7.40 9.80 -12.92
CA PRO A 65 5.96 9.94 -13.08
C PRO A 65 5.17 8.65 -12.83
N MET A 66 5.74 7.49 -13.17
CA MET A 66 5.07 6.21 -12.94
C MET A 66 5.08 5.85 -11.46
N TYR A 67 6.18 6.12 -10.76
CA TYR A 67 6.27 5.99 -9.31
C TYR A 67 5.20 6.84 -8.61
N GLN A 68 5.08 8.13 -8.97
CA GLN A 68 4.09 9.02 -8.34
C GLN A 68 2.66 8.56 -8.62
N LYS A 69 2.38 8.07 -9.84
CA LYS A 69 1.08 7.48 -10.17
C LYS A 69 0.78 6.24 -9.33
N ALA A 70 1.76 5.36 -9.12
CA ALA A 70 1.63 4.19 -8.28
C ALA A 70 1.43 4.56 -6.81
N LYS A 71 2.24 5.48 -6.28
CA LYS A 71 2.14 6.00 -4.91
C LYS A 71 0.76 6.61 -4.64
N ALA A 72 0.21 7.39 -5.57
CA ALA A 72 -1.13 7.95 -5.43
C ALA A 72 -2.23 6.87 -5.43
N ALA A 73 -2.10 5.84 -6.27
CA ALA A 73 -3.08 4.76 -6.36
C ALA A 73 -3.11 3.87 -5.10
N PHE A 74 -1.98 3.69 -4.43
CA PHE A 74 -1.85 2.80 -3.26
C PHE A 74 -1.79 3.54 -1.92
N GLY A 75 -1.65 4.87 -1.94
CA GLY A 75 -1.21 5.68 -0.81
C GLY A 75 -2.30 6.20 0.14
N TYR A 76 -1.89 7.12 1.01
CA TYR A 76 -2.65 7.57 2.18
C TYR A 76 -3.95 8.31 1.82
N ASP A 77 -3.94 9.18 0.81
CA ASP A 77 -5.14 9.91 0.39
C ASP A 77 -6.25 8.94 -0.04
N ARG A 78 -5.87 7.86 -0.74
CA ARG A 78 -6.77 6.78 -1.13
C ARG A 78 -7.30 6.02 0.10
N LEU A 79 -6.45 5.71 1.08
CA LEU A 79 -6.89 5.12 2.35
C LEU A 79 -7.92 6.01 3.06
N MET A 80 -7.67 7.31 3.16
CA MET A 80 -8.56 8.25 3.83
C MET A 80 -9.90 8.40 3.09
N SER A 81 -9.89 8.34 1.76
CA SER A 81 -11.11 8.29 0.96
C SER A 81 -11.91 6.98 1.18
N ASP A 82 -11.23 5.86 1.39
CA ASP A 82 -11.89 4.57 1.65
C ASP A 82 -12.46 4.51 3.09
N LEU A 83 -11.89 5.25 4.06
CA LEU A 83 -12.37 5.32 5.44
C LEU A 83 -13.50 6.35 5.69
N SER A 84 -13.72 7.27 4.76
CA SER A 84 -14.74 8.33 4.88
C SER A 84 -16.10 7.94 4.28
N ASN A 85 -16.17 6.78 3.63
CA ASN A 85 -17.40 6.14 3.11
C ASN A 85 -17.93 5.09 4.09
#